data_AF-A0A534KF58-F1
#
_entry.id   AF-A0A534KF58-F1
#
_cell.length_a   1.000
_cell.length_b   1.000
_cell.length_c   1.000
_cell.angle_alpha   90.00
_cell.angle_beta   90.00
_cell.angle_gamma   90.00
#
_symmetry.space_group_name_H-M   'P 1'
#
loop_
_entity.id
_entity.type
_entity.pdbx_description
1 polymer ?
#
loop_
_entity_poly.entity_id
_entity_poly.type
_entity_poly.pdbx_seq_one_letter_code
_entity_poly.pdbx_strand_id
1 'polypeptide(L)'
;MPLVTVRVDDETKAKMDRIEGINWSKILREHIREVLERESRKNRIEAVRIMEKLSTKSPPGWDSTAFIRRMRDTRYGPGHR
;
A
#
# COMPACT_ATOMS: atom_id res chain seq x y z
N MET A 1 -15.60 9.14 -15.60
CA MET A 1 -15.40 8.73 -14.18
C MET A 1 -16.19 7.45 -13.93
N PRO A 2 -15.66 6.49 -13.16
CA PRO A 2 -16.44 5.32 -12.75
C PRO A 2 -17.59 5.72 -11.82
N LEU A 3 -18.72 5.01 -11.92
CA LEU A 3 -19.90 5.20 -11.08
C LEU A 3 -19.99 4.04 -10.07
N VAL A 4 -20.32 4.38 -8.82
CA VAL A 4 -20.59 3.42 -7.76
C VAL A 4 -21.96 3.72 -7.18
N THR A 5 -22.82 2.71 -7.11
CA THR A 5 -24.13 2.79 -6.45
C THR A 5 -24.06 2.12 -5.10
N VAL A 6 -24.35 2.88 -4.03
CA VAL A 6 -24.36 2.38 -2.65
C VAL A 6 -25.81 2.21 -2.22
N ARG A 7 -26.17 1.00 -1.77
CA ARG A 7 -27.47 0.75 -1.14
C ARG A 7 -27.36 1.08 0.34
N VAL A 8 -28.32 1.87 0.81
CA VAL A 8 -28.55 2.19 2.22
C VAL A 8 -30.00 1.85 2.57
N ASP A 9 -30.30 1.65 3.84
CA ASP A 9 -31.67 1.46 4.31
C ASP A 9 -32.50 2.75 4.17
N ASP A 10 -33.82 2.60 4.15
CA ASP A 10 -34.76 3.70 3.92
C ASP A 10 -34.69 4.77 5.01
N GLU A 11 -34.42 4.38 6.26
CA GLU A 11 -34.30 5.33 7.38
C GLU A 11 -33.07 6.22 7.19
N THR A 12 -31.92 5.63 6.85
CA THR A 12 -30.68 6.36 6.54
C THR A 12 -30.90 7.31 5.36
N LYS A 13 -31.52 6.85 4.28
CA LYS A 13 -31.79 7.70 3.11
C LYS A 13 -32.70 8.88 3.47
N ALA A 14 -33.76 8.64 4.24
CA ALA A 14 -34.66 9.68 4.70
C ALA A 14 -33.94 10.71 5.60
N LYS A 15 -33.00 10.29 6.46
CA LYS A 15 -32.19 11.20 7.27
C LYS A 15 -31.25 12.04 6.39
N MET A 16 -30.64 11.43 5.38
CA MET A 16 -29.77 12.14 4.43
C MET A 16 -30.53 13.21 3.65
N ASP A 17 -31.76 12.91 3.22
CA ASP A 17 -32.56 13.82 2.40
C ASP A 17 -33.16 14.98 3.19
N ARG A 18 -33.38 14.82 4.50
CA ARG A 18 -33.84 15.91 5.38
C ARG A 18 -32.77 16.99 5.61
N ILE A 19 -31.49 16.65 5.44
CA ILE A 19 -30.41 17.59 5.70
C ILE A 19 -29.98 18.25 4.39
N GLU A 20 -30.51 19.44 4.17
CA GLU A 20 -30.18 20.24 2.99
C GLU A 20 -28.76 20.84 3.07
N GLY A 21 -28.18 21.15 1.91
CA GLY A 21 -26.86 21.77 1.80
C GLY A 21 -25.67 20.83 1.97
N ILE A 22 -25.89 19.54 2.26
CA ILE A 22 -24.83 18.56 2.37
C ILE A 22 -24.55 17.88 1.03
N ASN A 23 -23.27 17.88 0.62
CA ASN A 23 -22.81 17.09 -0.52
C ASN A 23 -22.40 15.68 -0.06
N TRP A 24 -23.40 14.79 0.05
CA TRP A 24 -23.19 13.39 0.47
C TRP A 24 -22.18 12.64 -0.40
N SER A 25 -22.16 12.91 -1.71
CA SER A 25 -21.19 12.31 -2.63
C SER A 25 -19.75 12.72 -2.31
N LYS A 26 -19.52 13.95 -1.86
CA LYS A 26 -18.19 14.41 -1.40
C LYS A 26 -17.78 13.66 -0.14
N ILE A 27 -18.66 13.62 0.86
CA ILE A 27 -18.42 12.95 2.14
C ILE A 27 -18.06 11.47 1.91
N LEU A 28 -18.87 10.76 1.11
CA LEU A 28 -18.62 9.35 0.79
C LEU A 28 -17.27 9.14 0.10
N ARG A 29 -16.91 10.01 -0.85
CA ARG A 29 -15.59 9.93 -1.52
C ARG A 29 -14.43 10.16 -0.56
N GLU A 30 -14.55 11.13 0.35
CA GLU A 30 -13.52 11.41 1.36
C GLU A 30 -13.35 10.22 2.30
N HIS A 31 -14.46 9.66 2.79
CA HIS A 31 -14.41 8.49 3.67
C HIS A 31 -13.83 7.24 2.98
N ILE A 32 -14.19 7.00 1.72
CA ILE A 32 -13.57 5.91 0.92
C ILE A 32 -12.05 6.13 0.83
N ARG A 33 -11.60 7.37 0.59
CA ARG A 33 -10.17 7.69 0.50
C ARG A 33 -9.44 7.46 1.81
N GLU A 34 -10.03 7.89 2.93
CA GLU A 34 -9.46 7.70 4.28
C GLU A 34 -9.29 6.21 4.60
N VAL A 35 -10.30 5.38 4.29
CA VAL A 35 -10.22 3.93 4.50
C VAL A 35 -9.12 3.32 3.63
N LEU A 36 -9.06 3.69 2.33
CA LEU A 36 -8.03 3.19 1.42
C LEU A 36 -6.62 3.58 1.88
N GLU A 37 -6.41 4.81 2.34
CA GLU A 37 -5.13 5.26 2.88
C GLU A 37 -4.76 4.51 4.16
N ARG A 38 -5.72 4.29 5.06
CA ARG A 38 -5.49 3.54 6.30
C ARG A 38 -5.08 2.10 6.02
N GLU A 39 -5.80 1.40 5.16
CA GLU A 39 -5.47 0.01 4.80
C GLU A 39 -4.14 -0.06 4.03
N SER A 40 -3.86 0.90 3.15
CA SER A 40 -2.56 1.00 2.46
C SER A 40 -1.40 1.24 3.44
N ARG A 41 -1.60 2.07 4.47
CA ARG A 41 -0.61 2.29 5.54
C ARG A 41 -0.39 1.04 6.38
N LYS A 42 -1.44 0.32 6.76
CA LYS A 42 -1.32 -0.97 7.47
C LYS A 42 -0.51 -1.97 6.66
N ASN A 43 -0.83 -2.13 5.38
CA ASN A 43 -0.09 -3.01 4.48
C ASN A 43 1.39 -2.62 4.38
N ARG A 44 1.70 -1.31 4.35
CA ARG A 44 3.08 -0.83 4.34
C ARG A 44 3.82 -1.15 5.65
N ILE A 45 3.18 -0.93 6.79
CA ILE A 45 3.77 -1.24 8.11
C ILE A 45 4.05 -2.74 8.22
N GLU A 46 3.12 -3.57 7.76
CA GLU A 46 3.29 -5.03 7.75
C GLU A 46 4.40 -5.46 6.80
N ALA A 47 4.49 -4.87 5.60
CA ALA A 47 5.60 -5.11 4.68
C ALA A 47 6.96 -4.73 5.28
N VAL A 48 7.06 -3.58 5.95
CA VAL A 48 8.27 -3.16 6.67
C VAL A 48 8.61 -4.15 7.78
N ARG A 49 7.62 -4.58 8.57
CA ARG A 49 7.82 -5.56 9.64
C ARG A 49 8.31 -6.92 9.11
N ILE A 50 7.76 -7.37 7.98
CA ILE A 50 8.21 -8.60 7.31
C ILE A 50 9.65 -8.42 6.82
N MET A 51 9.97 -7.28 6.19
CA MET A 51 11.34 -6.98 5.78
C MET A 51 12.29 -6.94 6.97
N GLU A 52 11.94 -6.34 8.10
CA GLU A 52 12.76 -6.33 9.31
C GLU A 52 12.98 -7.74 9.87
N LYS A 53 11.94 -8.58 9.91
CA LYS A 53 12.07 -9.98 10.34
C LYS A 53 12.97 -10.80 9.41
N LEU A 54 12.88 -10.56 8.10
CA LEU A 54 13.72 -11.23 7.10
C LEU A 54 15.13 -10.64 7.02
N SER A 55 15.30 -9.39 7.45
CA SER A 55 16.57 -8.67 7.45
C SER A 55 17.48 -9.26 8.51
N THR A 56 18.21 -10.30 8.11
CA THR A 56 19.32 -10.82 8.88
C THR A 56 20.49 -9.86 8.65
N LYS A 57 21.04 -9.26 9.71
CA LYS A 57 22.26 -8.44 9.57
C LYS A 57 23.35 -9.29 8.94
N SER A 58 23.97 -8.79 7.87
CA SER A 58 25.11 -9.46 7.28
C SER A 58 26.21 -9.62 8.34
N PRO A 59 26.92 -10.77 8.37
CA PRO A 59 28.01 -11.00 9.29
C PRO A 59 29.05 -9.85 9.23
N PRO A 60 29.75 -9.55 10.34
CA PRO A 60 30.84 -8.58 10.32
C PRO A 60 31.87 -8.94 9.24
N GLY A 61 32.24 -7.95 8.40
CA GLY A 61 33.17 -8.16 7.28
C GLY A 61 32.54 -8.70 6.00
N TRP A 62 31.20 -8.81 5.93
CA TRP A 62 30.51 -9.21 4.69
C TRP A 62 30.61 -8.13 3.61
N ASP A 63 31.32 -8.44 2.52
CA ASP A 63 31.35 -7.60 1.32
C ASP A 63 30.24 -8.00 0.34
N SER A 64 29.09 -7.34 0.46
CA SER A 64 27.97 -7.49 -0.46
C SER A 64 28.34 -7.20 -1.92
N THR A 65 29.30 -6.31 -2.15
CA THR A 65 29.72 -5.91 -3.50
C THR A 65 30.48 -7.04 -4.18
N ALA A 66 31.43 -7.66 -3.48
CA ALA A 66 32.16 -8.83 -3.97
C ALA A 66 31.20 -10.00 -4.26
N PHE A 67 30.23 -10.24 -3.37
CA PHE A 67 29.22 -11.27 -3.58
C PHE A 67 28.37 -11.02 -4.84
N ILE A 68 27.85 -9.79 -5.02
CA ILE A 68 27.05 -9.44 -6.19
C ILE A 68 27.87 -9.54 -7.49
N ARG A 69 29.13 -9.09 -7.47
CA ARG A 69 30.05 -9.24 -8.62
C ARG A 69 30.22 -10.70 -9.00
N ARG A 70 30.57 -11.55 -8.03
CA ARG A 70 30.71 -12.99 -8.24
C ARG A 70 29.45 -13.62 -8.84
N MET A 71 28.27 -13.26 -8.31
CA MET A 71 26.99 -13.78 -8.82
C MET A 71 26.68 -13.31 -10.24
N ARG A 72 27.00 -12.06 -10.59
CA ARG A 72 26.87 -11.56 -11.97
C ARG A 72 27.83 -12.26 -12.92
N ASP A 73 29.09 -12.40 -12.52
CA ASP A 73 30.12 -13.07 -13.32
C ASP A 73 29.76 -14.55 -13.55
N THR A 74 29.16 -15.21 -12.55
CA THR A 74 28.69 -16.60 -12.67
C THR A 74 27.52 -16.75 -13.65
N ARG A 75 26.64 -15.75 -13.73
CA ARG A 75 25.44 -15.81 -14.59
C ARG A 75 25.69 -15.36 -16.03
N TYR A 76 26.54 -14.35 -16.21
CA TYR A 76 26.69 -13.66 -17.49
C TYR A 76 28.13 -13.70 -18.03
N GLY A 77 29.07 -14.28 -17.29
CA GLY A 77 30.49 -14.27 -17.62
C GLY A 77 31.18 -12.94 -17.21
N PRO A 78 32.51 -12.96 -17.03
CA PRO A 78 33.26 -11.76 -16.69
C PRO A 78 33.23 -10.75 -17.84
N GLY A 79 32.84 -9.51 -17.55
CA GLY A 79 32.90 -8.39 -18.52
C GLY A 79 31.55 -7.91 -19.08
N HIS A 80 30.42 -8.46 -18.63
CA HIS A 80 29.09 -7.92 -18.97
C HIS A 80 28.84 -6.62 -18.18
N ARG A 81 29.28 -5.48 -18.73
CA ARG A 81 28.88 -4.13 -18.29
C ARG A 81 27.70 -3.63 -19.11
#